data_AF-A0A5M3X5W1-F1
#
_entry.id   AF-A0A5M3X5W1-F1
#
_cell.length_a   1.000
_cell.length_b   1.000
_cell.length_c   1.000
_cell.angle_alpha   90.00
_cell.angle_beta   90.00
_cell.angle_gamma   90.00
#
_symmetry.space_group_name_H-M   'P 1'
#
loop_
_entity.id
_entity.type
_entity.pdbx_description
1 polymer ?
#
loop_
_entity_poly.entity_id
_entity_poly.type
_entity_poly.pdbx_seq_one_letter_code
_entity_poly.pdbx_strand_id
1 'polypeptide(L)'
;MSARPVHDPRYDPEAILRALPEKWRPVFLAQYHEAREVAREPGEYHRLPEVLNLWWLNSIAFADPTYDQRAEEVAGGSGEVVPIEEAILDWDERLVRMRRK
;
A
#
# COMPACT_ATOMS: atom_id res chain seq x y z
N MET A 1 2.45 -34.63 -10.13
CA MET A 1 2.17 -33.18 -10.22
C MET A 1 3.11 -32.49 -9.23
N SER A 2 3.99 -31.59 -9.69
CA SER A 2 4.79 -30.76 -8.79
C SER A 2 4.11 -29.40 -8.65
N ALA A 3 3.75 -29.02 -7.43
CA ALA A 3 3.32 -27.67 -7.12
C ALA A 3 4.55 -26.78 -7.07
N ARG A 4 4.81 -25.99 -8.12
CA ARG A 4 5.76 -24.89 -8.03
C ARG A 4 5.05 -23.74 -7.32
N PRO A 5 5.60 -23.22 -6.21
CA PRO A 5 5.04 -22.04 -5.58
C PRO A 5 5.07 -20.88 -6.57
N VAL A 6 3.93 -20.25 -6.80
CA VAL A 6 3.85 -19.00 -7.55
C VAL A 6 4.40 -17.91 -6.64
N HIS A 7 5.48 -17.28 -7.06
CA HIS A 7 6.05 -16.15 -6.35
C HIS A 7 5.28 -14.88 -6.73
N ASP A 8 4.57 -14.30 -5.77
CA ASP A 8 3.84 -13.06 -5.94
C ASP A 8 4.69 -11.89 -5.40
N PRO A 9 5.15 -10.96 -6.26
CA PRO A 9 6.05 -9.88 -5.86
C PRO A 9 5.43 -8.93 -4.83
N ARG A 10 4.10 -8.92 -4.70
CA ARG A 10 3.36 -8.12 -3.71
C ARG A 10 3.65 -8.53 -2.27
N TYR A 11 4.09 -9.76 -2.06
CA TYR A 11 4.44 -10.31 -0.75
C TYR A 11 5.95 -10.59 -0.64
N ASP A 12 6.76 -10.05 -1.54
CA ASP A 12 8.23 -10.09 -1.49
C ASP A 12 8.79 -8.73 -1.05
N PRO A 13 9.28 -8.60 0.20
CA PRO A 13 9.88 -7.36 0.69
C PRO A 13 11.05 -6.87 -0.18
N GLU A 14 11.83 -7.77 -0.78
CA GLU A 14 12.93 -7.37 -1.64
C GLU A 14 12.46 -6.82 -2.99
N ALA A 15 11.41 -7.40 -3.58
CA ALA A 15 10.80 -6.87 -4.79
C ALA A 15 10.26 -5.46 -4.56
N ILE A 16 9.56 -5.24 -3.43
CA ILE A 16 9.07 -3.92 -3.02
C ILE A 16 10.24 -2.94 -2.84
N LEU A 17 11.29 -3.32 -2.11
CA LEU A 17 12.49 -2.49 -1.90
C LEU A 17 13.14 -2.03 -3.21
N ARG A 18 13.24 -2.94 -4.19
CA ARG A 18 13.82 -2.63 -5.50
C ARG A 18 12.94 -1.67 -6.31
N ALA A 19 11.62 -1.82 -6.24
CA ALA A 19 10.66 -0.98 -6.95
C ALA A 19 10.52 0.42 -6.33
N LEU A 20 10.80 0.54 -5.03
CA LEU A 20 10.58 1.79 -4.29
C LEU A 20 11.71 2.82 -4.53
N PRO A 21 11.36 4.11 -4.72
CA PRO A 21 12.35 5.19 -4.73
C PRO A 21 13.15 5.26 -3.43
N GLU A 22 14.43 5.63 -3.53
CA GLU A 22 15.39 5.55 -2.43
C GLU A 22 14.94 6.31 -1.17
N LYS A 23 14.32 7.48 -1.33
CA LYS A 23 13.80 8.30 -0.23
C LYS A 23 12.76 7.59 0.66
N TRP A 24 12.01 6.64 0.10
CA TRP A 24 10.94 5.93 0.81
C TRP A 24 11.39 4.59 1.42
N ARG A 25 12.54 4.06 0.99
CA ARG A 25 13.07 2.78 1.48
C ARG A 25 13.26 2.74 3.00
N PRO A 26 13.78 3.79 3.68
CA PRO A 26 13.91 3.76 5.14
C PRO A 26 12.57 3.63 5.86
N VAL A 27 11.52 4.29 5.34
CA VAL A 27 10.17 4.26 5.93
C VAL A 27 9.55 2.87 5.74
N PHE A 28 9.69 2.28 4.55
CA PHE A 28 9.25 0.92 4.30
C PHE A 28 9.94 -0.08 5.25
N LEU A 29 11.27 -0.01 5.37
CA LEU A 29 12.02 -0.92 6.23
C LEU A 29 11.59 -0.83 7.68
N ALA A 30 11.38 0.38 8.22
CA ALA A 30 10.91 0.57 9.58
C ALA A 30 9.55 -0.12 9.81
N GLN A 31 8.57 0.12 8.95
CA GLN A 31 7.24 -0.49 9.06
C GLN A 31 7.25 -2.01 8.82
N TYR A 32 8.06 -2.48 7.87
CA TYR A 32 8.24 -3.91 7.63
C TYR A 32 8.83 -4.62 8.86
N HIS A 33 9.85 -4.03 9.49
CA HIS A 33 10.44 -4.59 10.70
C HIS A 33 9.44 -4.62 11.86
N GLU A 34 8.69 -3.55 12.09
CA GLU A 34 7.63 -3.50 13.10
C GLU A 34 6.57 -4.59 12.85
N ALA A 35 6.04 -4.67 11.63
CA ALA A 35 5.03 -5.66 11.26
C ALA A 35 5.54 -7.09 11.40
N ARG A 36 6.81 -7.34 11.05
CA ARG A 36 7.45 -8.65 11.21
C ARG A 36 7.61 -9.05 12.68
N GLU A 37 7.94 -8.11 13.57
CA GLU A 37 8.06 -8.41 15.00
C GLU A 37 6.68 -8.73 15.61
N VAL A 38 5.65 -7.97 15.26
CA VAL A 38 4.27 -8.22 15.72
C VAL A 38 3.71 -9.53 15.15
N ALA A 39 3.97 -9.84 13.88
CA ALA A 39 3.52 -11.06 13.20
C ALA A 39 4.14 -12.36 13.74
N ARG A 40 5.05 -12.28 14.73
CA ARG A 40 5.46 -13.45 15.52
C ARG A 40 4.30 -14.05 16.32
N GLU A 41 3.35 -13.21 16.72
CA GLU A 41 2.11 -13.65 17.34
C GLU A 41 1.13 -14.11 16.25
N PRO A 42 0.66 -15.37 16.26
CA PRO A 42 -0.20 -15.89 15.20
C PRO A 42 -1.49 -15.09 14.97
N GLY A 43 -2.05 -14.48 16.02
CA GLY A 43 -3.23 -13.62 15.93
C GLY A 43 -2.97 -12.33 15.13
N GLU A 44 -1.72 -11.85 15.13
CA GLU A 44 -1.31 -10.62 14.45
C GLU A 44 -0.57 -10.90 13.14
N TYR A 45 -0.50 -12.16 12.69
CA TYR A 45 0.19 -12.52 11.45
C TYR A 45 -0.33 -11.74 10.23
N HIS A 46 -1.61 -11.38 10.22
CA HIS A 46 -2.26 -10.60 9.16
C HIS A 46 -1.62 -9.21 8.93
N ARG A 47 -0.95 -8.64 9.94
CA ARG A 47 -0.30 -7.32 9.85
C ARG A 47 0.80 -7.26 8.81
N LEU A 48 1.57 -8.34 8.68
CA LEU A 48 2.69 -8.39 7.74
C LEU A 48 2.24 -8.31 6.27
N PRO A 49 1.34 -9.19 5.76
CA PRO A 49 0.86 -9.08 4.38
C PRO A 49 0.08 -7.78 4.11
N GLU A 50 -0.59 -7.19 5.10
CA GLU A 50 -1.23 -5.86 4.96
C GLU A 50 -0.21 -4.77 4.67
N VAL A 51 0.88 -4.71 5.45
CA VAL A 51 1.98 -3.76 5.23
C VAL A 51 2.65 -3.99 3.88
N LEU A 52 2.93 -5.24 3.50
CA LEU A 52 3.53 -5.53 2.20
C LEU A 52 2.62 -5.12 1.03
N ASN A 53 1.33 -5.40 1.10
CA ASN A 53 0.39 -5.00 0.06
C ASN A 53 0.26 -3.47 -0.05
N LEU A 54 0.22 -2.76 1.08
CA LEU A 54 0.22 -1.29 1.09
C LEU A 54 1.47 -0.73 0.40
N TRP A 55 2.65 -1.26 0.75
CA TRP A 55 3.90 -0.76 0.20
C TRP A 55 4.14 -1.17 -1.25
N TRP A 56 3.55 -2.28 -1.72
CA TRP A 56 3.48 -2.59 -3.14
C TRP A 56 2.69 -1.52 -3.91
N LEU A 57 1.51 -1.10 -3.42
CA LEU A 57 0.73 -0.03 -4.04
C LEU A 57 1.49 1.31 -4.04
N ASN A 58 2.14 1.64 -2.92
CA ASN A 58 3.00 2.84 -2.84
C ASN A 58 4.17 2.76 -3.82
N SER A 59 4.77 1.59 -4.02
CA SER A 59 5.86 1.44 -5.00
C SER A 59 5.41 1.75 -6.43
N ILE A 60 4.17 1.38 -6.78
CA ILE A 60 3.57 1.70 -8.09
C ILE A 60 3.31 3.20 -8.18
N ALA A 61 2.71 3.80 -7.15
CA ALA A 61 2.39 5.22 -7.13
C ALA A 61 3.64 6.10 -7.18
N PHE A 62 4.64 5.80 -6.35
CA PHE A 62 5.87 6.59 -6.25
C PHE A 62 6.85 6.36 -7.41
N ALA A 63 6.62 5.34 -8.25
CA ALA A 63 7.37 5.16 -9.48
C ALA A 63 7.01 6.22 -10.54
N ASP A 64 5.85 6.88 -10.43
CA ASP A 64 5.52 8.02 -11.27
C ASP A 64 6.36 9.24 -10.85
N PRO A 65 7.25 9.78 -11.72
CA PRO A 65 8.09 10.93 -11.39
C PRO A 65 7.28 12.21 -11.13
N THR A 66 6.01 12.27 -11.56
CA THR A 66 5.11 13.40 -11.32
C THR A 66 4.34 13.27 -10.01
N TYR A 67 4.49 12.14 -9.29
CA TYR A 67 3.72 11.87 -8.08
C TYR A 67 3.84 12.98 -7.03
N ASP A 68 5.07 13.39 -6.70
CA ASP A 68 5.31 14.41 -5.68
C ASP A 68 4.71 15.76 -6.09
N GLN A 69 4.93 16.16 -7.35
CA GLN A 69 4.36 17.40 -7.88
C GLN A 69 2.84 17.38 -7.82
N ARG A 70 2.20 16.31 -8.27
CA ARG A 70 0.74 16.17 -8.23
C ARG A 70 0.22 16.17 -6.80
N ALA A 71 0.92 15.53 -5.86
CA ALA A 71 0.57 15.55 -4.45
C ALA A 71 0.64 16.99 -3.87
N GLU A 72 1.67 17.75 -4.23
CA GLU A 72 1.80 19.17 -3.85
C GLU A 72 0.69 20.04 -4.47
N GLU A 73 0.38 19.85 -5.75
CA GLU A 73 -0.70 20.56 -6.44
C GLU A 73 -2.06 20.28 -5.80
N VAL A 74 -2.35 19.02 -5.48
CA VAL A 74 -3.59 18.63 -4.77
C VAL A 74 -3.62 19.26 -3.37
N ALA A 75 -2.52 19.20 -2.61
CA ALA A 75 -2.43 19.83 -1.29
C ALA A 75 -2.60 21.36 -1.35
N GLY A 76 -2.16 21.99 -2.44
CA GLY A 76 -2.35 23.41 -2.75
C GLY A 76 -3.73 23.76 -3.34
N GLY A 77 -4.59 22.77 -3.59
CA GLY A 77 -5.93 22.97 -4.15
C GLY A 77 -5.97 23.25 -5.65
N SER A 78 -4.86 23.07 -6.37
CA SER A 78 -4.75 23.26 -7.82
C SER A 78 -4.65 21.95 -8.61
N GLY A 79 -4.48 20.82 -7.92
CA GLY A 79 -4.33 19.51 -8.52
C GLY A 79 -5.65 18.88 -8.98
N GLU A 80 -5.55 17.92 -9.89
CA GLU A 80 -6.68 17.10 -10.33
C GLU A 80 -7.12 16.18 -9.19
N VAL A 81 -8.43 16.18 -8.90
CA VAL A 81 -9.05 15.32 -7.90
C VAL A 81 -10.27 14.66 -8.50
N VAL A 82 -10.53 13.42 -8.07
CA VAL A 82 -11.73 12.66 -8.44
C VAL A 82 -12.52 12.41 -7.16
N PRO A 83 -13.85 12.67 -7.15
CA PRO A 83 -14.70 12.30 -6.03
C PRO A 83 -14.58 10.81 -5.71
N ILE A 84 -14.62 10.45 -4.43
CA ILE A 84 -14.36 9.07 -4.02
C ILE A 84 -15.45 8.10 -4.50
N GLU A 85 -16.67 8.60 -4.71
CA GLU A 85 -17.81 7.88 -5.28
C GLU A 85 -17.59 7.51 -6.76
N GLU A 86 -16.86 8.36 -7.49
CA GLU A 86 -16.47 8.09 -8.87
C GLU A 86 -15.28 7.12 -8.95
N ALA A 87 -14.33 7.24 -8.02
CA ALA A 87 -13.19 6.36 -7.94
C ALA A 87 -13.56 4.94 -7.45
N ILE A 88 -14.59 4.83 -6.59
CA ILE A 88 -15.03 3.59 -5.95
C ILE A 88 -16.55 3.49 -6.08
N LEU A 89 -17.00 2.70 -7.05
CA LEU A 89 -18.42 2.59 -7.42
C LEU A 89 -19.36 2.16 -6.28
N ASP A 90 -18.89 1.42 -5.27
CA ASP A 90 -19.67 0.95 -4.12
C ASP A 90 -19.43 1.76 -2.83
N TRP A 91 -18.92 2.99 -2.94
CA TRP A 91 -18.49 3.79 -1.79
C TRP A 91 -19.60 4.05 -0.76
N ASP A 92 -20.79 4.43 -1.20
CA ASP A 92 -21.93 4.69 -0.30
C ASP A 92 -22.31 3.46 0.52
N GLU A 93 -22.30 2.27 -0.09
CA GLU A 93 -22.59 1.01 0.60
C GLU A 93 -21.50 0.68 1.64
N ARG A 94 -20.24 1.01 1.34
CA ARG A 94 -19.11 0.88 2.28
C ARG A 94 -19.29 1.80 3.49
N LEU A 95 -19.65 3.06 3.29
CA LEU A 95 -19.92 4.00 4.38
C LEU A 95 -21.05 3.54 5.29
N VAL A 96 -22.14 3.00 4.72
CA VAL A 96 -23.26 2.45 5.49
C VAL A 96 -22.81 1.26 6.35
N ARG A 97 -21.97 0.37 5.81
CA ARG A 97 -21.42 -0.77 6.56
C ARG A 97 -20.49 -0.32 7.70
N MET A 98 -19.67 0.70 7.48
CA MET A 98 -18.74 1.22 8.51
C MET A 98 -19.48 1.89 9.67
N ARG A 99 -20.58 2.61 9.41
CA ARG A 99 -21.39 3.26 10.45
C ARG A 99 -22.21 2.30 11.31
N ARG A 100 -22.31 1.03 10.92
CA ARG A 100 -23.09 -0.01 11.62
C ARG A 100 -22.23 -0.90 12.54
N LYS A 101 -20.91 -0.74 12.52
CA LYS A 101 -19.96 -1.38 13.43
C LYS A 101 -19.59 -0.43 14.55
#